data_AF-A0A9Q0XS40-F1
#
_entry.id   AF-A0A9Q0XS40-F1
#
_cell.length_a   1.000
_cell.length_b   1.000
_cell.length_c   1.000
_cell.angle_alpha   90.00
_cell.angle_beta   90.00
_cell.angle_gamma   90.00
#
_symmetry.space_group_name_H-M   'P 1'
#
loop_
_entity.id
_entity.type
_entity.pdbx_description
1 polymer ?
#
loop_
_entity_poly.entity_id
_entity_poly.type
_entity_poly.pdbx_seq_one_letter_code
_entity_poly.pdbx_strand_id
1 'polypeptide(L)' 'MILSEASDFYNEAMTVAAQRMRSARHISDRTTRLLGSAITLCHHSWLHSTDLAEDTKGQIEHLSFE' A
#
# COMPACT_ATOMS: atom_id res chain seq x y z
N MET A 1 40.20 5.00 21.12
CA MET A 1 39.82 3.64 20.68
C MET A 1 38.34 3.37 20.96
N ILE A 2 37.87 3.37 22.21
CA ILE A 2 36.46 3.10 22.58
C ILE A 2 35.43 4.03 21.91
N LEU A 3 35.73 5.33 21.79
CA LEU A 3 34.84 6.29 21.13
C LEU A 3 34.70 6.06 19.60
N SER A 4 35.71 5.46 18.97
CA SER A 4 35.67 5.14 17.53
C SER A 4 34.73 3.98 17.27
N GLU A 5 34.85 2.91 18.06
CA GLU A 5 34.00 1.71 17.94
C GLU A 5 32.52 2.04 18.21
N ALA A 6 32.25 2.91 19.19
CA ALA A 6 30.89 3.37 19.47
C ALA A 6 30.30 4.19 18.31
N SER A 7 31.11 5.01 17.65
CA SER A 7 30.71 5.79 16.47
C SER A 7 30.42 4.88 15.27
N ASP A 8 31.28 3.89 15.03
CA ASP A 8 31.13 2.94 13.91
C ASP A 8 29.86 2.09 14.09
N PHE A 9 29.62 1.59 15.30
CA PHE A 9 28.38 0.87 15.65
C PHE A 9 27.14 1.74 15.44
N TYR A 10 27.17 3.00 15.87
CA TYR A 10 26.05 3.91 15.68
C TYR A 10 25.76 4.17 14.19
N ASN A 11 26.80 4.38 13.38
CA ASN A 11 26.66 4.58 11.94
C ASN A 11 26.09 3.36 11.22
N GLU A 12 26.52 2.16 11.61
CA GLU A 12 25.96 0.91 11.11
C GLU A 12 24.49 0.77 11.50
N ALA A 13 24.15 1.01 12.77
CA ALA A 13 22.78 0.95 13.26
C ALA A 13 21.85 1.93 12.51
N MET A 14 22.33 3.16 12.25
CA MET A 14 21.59 4.16 11.48
C MET A 14 21.38 3.75 10.02
N THR A 15 22.39 3.12 9.41
CA THR A 15 22.29 2.60 8.04
C THR A 15 21.24 1.49 7.95
N VAL A 16 21.26 0.55 8.89
CA VAL A 16 20.26 -0.54 8.98
C VAL A 16 18.86 0.02 9.24
N ALA A 17 18.72 0.99 10.15
CA ALA A 17 17.44 1.65 10.42
C ALA A 17 16.88 2.35 9.17
N ALA A 18 17.71 3.09 8.44
CA ALA A 18 17.31 3.74 7.20
C ALA A 18 16.87 2.72 6.13
N GLN A 19 17.57 1.59 6.00
CA GLN A 19 17.17 0.52 5.08
C GLN A 19 15.84 -0.13 5.48
N ARG A 20 15.60 -0.34 6.78
CA ARG A 20 14.33 -0.87 7.29
C ARG A 20 13.17 0.10 7.01
N MET A 21 13.38 1.40 7.22
CA MET A 21 12.36 2.42 6.88
C MET A 21 12.02 2.43 5.39
N ARG A 22 13.02 2.37 4.51
CA ARG A 22 12.80 2.27 3.05
C ARG A 22 12.01 1.01 2.69
N SER A 23 12.33 -0.12 3.31
CA SER A 23 11.65 -1.40 3.09
C SER A 23 10.19 -1.34 3.59
N ALA A 24 9.96 -0.76 4.77
CA ALA A 24 8.61 -0.57 5.31
C ALA A 24 7.76 0.31 4.40
N ARG A 25 8.33 1.41 3.87
CA ARG A 25 7.64 2.26 2.89
C ARG A 25 7.27 1.47 1.62
N HIS A 26 8.21 0.71 1.07
CA HIS A 26 7.95 -0.12 -0.10
C HIS A 26 6.82 -1.14 0.14
N ILE A 27 6.82 -1.79 1.30
CA ILE A 27 5.75 -2.71 1.71
C ILE A 27 4.42 -1.97 1.81
N SER A 28 4.39 -0.80 2.47
CA SER A 28 3.20 0.05 2.59
C SER A 28 2.63 0.41 1.21
N ASP A 29 3.47 0.92 0.30
CA ASP A 29 3.05 1.30 -1.05
C ASP A 29 2.52 0.10 -1.86
N ARG A 30 3.10 -1.09 -1.66
CA ARG A 30 2.60 -2.33 -2.28
C ARG A 30 1.26 -2.75 -1.68
N THR A 31 1.11 -2.71 -0.35
CA THR A 31 -0.13 -3.05 0.34
C THR A 31 -1.27 -2.11 -0.07
N THR A 32 -1.03 -0.80 -0.15
CA THR A 32 -2.02 0.17 -0.63
C THR A 32 -2.50 -0.16 -2.04
N ARG A 33 -1.58 -0.51 -2.96
CA ARG A 33 -1.96 -0.93 -4.32
C ARG A 33 -2.79 -2.21 -4.33
N LEU A 34 -2.40 -3.22 -3.54
CA LEU A 34 -3.15 -4.48 -3.43
C LEU A 34 -4.55 -4.26 -2.86
N LEU A 35 -4.68 -3.44 -1.82
CA LEU A 35 -5.97 -3.06 -1.24
C LEU A 35 -6.83 -2.33 -2.27
N GLY A 36 -6.27 -1.38 -3.01
CA GLY A 36 -6.96 -0.70 -4.11
C GLY A 36 -7.51 -1.69 -5.16
N SER A 37 -6.69 -2.64 -5.62
CA SER A 37 -7.13 -3.66 -6.57
C SER A 37 -8.20 -4.60 -5.98
N ALA A 38 -8.07 -4.99 -4.71
CA ALA A 38 -9.06 -5.83 -4.04
C ALA A 38 -10.41 -5.11 -3.90
N ILE A 39 -10.39 -3.82 -3.55
CA ILE A 39 -11.59 -2.97 -3.48
C ILE A 39 -12.26 -2.88 -4.86
N THR A 40 -11.50 -2.60 -5.92
CA THR A 40 -12.03 -2.57 -7.30
C THR A 40 -12.70 -3.89 -7.68
N LEU A 41 -12.06 -5.02 -7.36
CA LEU A 41 -12.62 -6.35 -7.65
C LEU A 41 -13.90 -6.62 -6.87
N CYS A 42 -13.92 -6.31 -5.57
CA CYS A 42 -15.11 -6.45 -4.73
C CYS A 42 -16.25 -5.58 -5.24
N HIS A 43 -15.96 -4.32 -5.61
CA HIS A 43 -16.94 -3.39 -6.14
C HIS A 43 -17.55 -3.88 -7.45
N HIS A 44 -16.70 -4.31 -8.40
CA HIS A 44 -17.13 -4.89 -9.66
C HIS A 44 -17.98 -6.15 -9.45
N SER A 45 -17.50 -7.08 -8.60
CA SER A 45 -18.24 -8.31 -8.28
C SER A 45 -19.60 -8.01 -7.64
N TRP A 46 -19.67 -7.03 -6.75
CA TRP A 46 -20.92 -6.63 -6.12
C TRP A 46 -21.88 -6.05 -7.16
N LEU A 47 -21.44 -5.07 -7.97
CA LEU A 47 -22.26 -4.46 -9.03
C LEU A 47 -22.86 -5.50 -9.98
N HIS A 48 -22.07 -6.46 -10.46
CA HIS A 48 -22.55 -7.49 -11.37
C HIS A 48 -23.40 -8.58 -10.70
N SER A 49 -23.38 -8.67 -9.36
CA SER A 49 -24.30 -9.52 -8.60
C SER A 49 -25.64 -8.86 -8.28
N THR A 50 -25.76 -7.54 -8.49
CA THR A 50 -27.00 -6.79 -8.23
C THR A 50 -27.90 -6.72 -9.47
N ASP A 51 -29.21 -6.74 -9.21
CA ASP A 51 -30.24 -6.54 -10.24
C ASP A 51 -30.45 -5.03 -10.47
N LEU A 52 -29.45 -4.40 -11.06
CA LEU A 52 -29.48 -3.00 -11.51
C LEU A 52 -29.44 -2.97 -13.04
N ALA A 53 -30.00 -1.91 -13.63
CA ALA A 53 -29.84 -1.65 -15.06
C ALA A 53 -28.35 -1.44 -15.39
N GLU A 54 -27.89 -1.95 -16.54
CA GLU A 54 -26.48 -1.88 -16.95
C GLU A 54 -25.97 -0.43 -17.05
N ASP A 55 -26.80 0.51 -17.52
CA ASP A 55 -26.45 1.94 -17.56
C ASP A 55 -26.14 2.50 -16.17
N THR A 56 -26.89 2.05 -15.15
CA THR A 56 -26.67 2.45 -13.75
C THR A 56 -25.40 1.82 -13.19
N LYS A 57 -25.11 0.56 -13.52
CA LYS A 57 -23.85 -0.09 -13.11
C LYS A 57 -22.64 0.64 -13.68
N GLY A 58 -22.68 1.01 -14.97
CA GLY A 58 -21.62 1.79 -15.61
C GLY A 58 -21.40 3.15 -14.96
N GLN A 59 -22.47 3.86 -14.57
CA GLN A 59 -22.34 5.13 -13.85
C GLN A 59 -21.67 4.96 -12.47
N ILE A 60 -22.01 3.90 -11.73
CA ILE A 60 -21.46 3.64 -10.41
C ILE A 60 -20.00 3.16 -10.48
N GLU A 61 -19.64 2.37 -11.50
CA GLU A 61 -18.29 1.83 -11.68
C GLU A 61 -17.23 2.93 -11.90
N HIS A 62 -17.64 4.10 -12.38
CA HIS A 62 -16.78 5.27 -12.56
C HIS A 62 -16.66 6.17 -11.33
N LEU A 63 -17.39 5.91 -10.24
CA LEU A 63 -17.28 6.70 -9.01
C LEU A 63 -15.97 6.39 -8.27
N SER A 64 -15.35 7.43 -7.70
CA SER A 64 -14.20 7.26 -6.82
C SER A 64 -14.63 6.58 -5.52
N PHE A 65 -13.79 5.68 -5.01
CA PHE A 65 -14.01 4.94 -3.77
C PHE A 65 -13.54 5.74 -2.54
N GLU A 66 -13.77 7.05 -2.53
CA GLU A 66 -13.31 7.97 -1.46
C GLU A 66 -13.78 7.57 -0.06
#